data_AF-A0AAU7AL96-F1
#
_entry.id   AF-A0AAU7AL96-F1
#
_cell.length_a   1.000
_cell.length_b   1.000
_cell.length_c   1.000
_cell.angle_alpha   90.00
_cell.angle_beta   90.00
_cell.angle_gamma   90.00
#
_symmetry.space_group_name_H-M   'P 1'
#
loop_
_entity.id
_entity.type
_entity.pdbx_description
1 polymer ?
#
loop_
_entity_poly.entity_id
_entity_poly.type
_entity_poly.pdbx_seq_one_letter_code
_entity_poly.pdbx_strand_id
1 'polypeptide(L)'
;MPQLQQELGRSFQNLKNGTTEMKKFLSKLIRLLSLGAIIIFIFLGAIILMMAAWGTAESHTIFHKPSEDFLSEEIKSIPKDSPFTVEDIYFAIVGKEADHDEHYIWLDAYTSSKNREIDILKSSLIVGETNIENKFNEKISLSTKTDTENIYQNSWDSFKLFTIDPATTKQFLNETGERKLILSVLVDGKEFSITFELDVRTKTYTVFPT
;
A
#
# COMPACT_ATOMS: atom_id res chain seq x y z
N MET A 1 10.30 72.34 63.90
CA MET A 1 9.55 71.99 62.67
C MET A 1 10.36 71.38 61.49
N PRO A 2 11.70 71.19 61.48
CA PRO A 2 12.37 70.61 60.30
C PRO A 2 12.40 69.07 60.24
N GLN A 3 12.30 68.36 61.37
CA GLN A 3 12.36 66.88 61.40
C GLN A 3 11.12 66.19 60.78
N LEU A 4 9.94 66.78 60.96
CA LEU A 4 8.67 66.21 60.47
C LEU A 4 8.55 66.27 58.93
N GLN A 5 9.10 67.30 58.28
CA GLN A 5 9.16 67.39 56.82
C GLN A 5 10.13 66.36 56.21
N GLN A 6 11.20 66.03 56.93
CA GLN A 6 12.21 65.07 56.45
C GLN A 6 11.70 63.62 56.56
N GLU A 7 10.94 63.28 57.61
CA GLU A 7 10.28 61.97 57.74
C GLU A 7 9.14 61.78 56.75
N LEU A 8 8.29 62.79 56.52
CA LEU A 8 7.27 62.72 55.46
C LEU A 8 7.91 62.59 54.07
N GLY A 9 8.99 63.32 53.79
CA GLY A 9 9.72 63.20 52.52
C GLY A 9 10.29 61.79 52.30
N ARG A 10 10.85 61.16 53.34
CA ARG A 10 11.32 59.76 53.29
C ARG A 10 10.17 58.77 53.14
N SER A 11 9.06 58.98 53.84
CA SER A 11 7.85 58.15 53.75
C SER A 11 7.24 58.17 52.34
N PHE A 12 7.12 59.36 51.72
CA PHE A 12 6.64 59.50 50.34
C PHE A 12 7.59 58.90 49.30
N GLN A 13 8.92 59.00 49.50
CA GLN A 13 9.88 58.33 48.63
C GLN A 13 9.82 56.80 48.75
N ASN A 14 9.63 56.26 49.96
CA ASN A 14 9.46 54.82 50.17
C ASN A 14 8.14 54.29 49.56
N LEU A 15 7.04 55.04 49.67
CA LEU A 15 5.77 54.74 48.99
C LEU A 15 5.92 54.78 47.46
N LYS A 16 6.59 55.80 46.92
CA LYS A 16 6.82 55.94 45.47
C LYS A 16 7.74 54.84 44.92
N ASN A 17 8.77 54.45 45.67
CA ASN A 17 9.65 53.32 45.33
C ASN A 17 8.89 51.98 45.41
N GLY A 18 8.07 51.76 46.45
CA GLY A 18 7.22 50.57 46.57
C GLY A 18 6.22 50.44 45.42
N THR A 19 5.63 51.55 44.98
CA THR A 19 4.71 51.56 43.82
C THR A 19 5.44 51.29 42.50
N THR A 20 6.69 51.73 42.38
CA THR A 20 7.52 51.52 41.18
C THR A 20 8.01 50.08 41.07
N GLU A 21 8.44 49.48 42.18
CA GLU A 21 8.86 48.08 42.24
C GLU A 21 7.67 47.12 42.03
N MET A 22 6.50 47.44 42.58
CA MET A 22 5.28 46.66 42.34
C MET A 22 4.84 46.71 40.87
N LYS A 23 4.96 47.86 40.20
CA LYS A 23 4.72 47.98 38.74
C LYS A 23 5.73 47.15 37.93
N LYS A 24 7.02 47.12 38.31
CA LYS A 24 8.04 46.28 37.67
C LYS A 24 7.77 44.79 37.86
N PHE A 25 7.38 44.37 39.06
CA PHE A 25 7.02 42.99 39.36
C PHE A 25 5.80 42.55 38.55
N LEU A 26 4.73 43.36 38.53
CA LEU A 26 3.52 43.08 37.76
C LEU A 26 3.82 43.03 36.25
N SER A 27 4.66 43.93 35.74
CA SER A 27 5.10 43.90 34.34
C SER A 27 5.90 42.63 33.99
N LYS A 28 6.79 42.17 34.88
CA LYS A 28 7.53 40.92 34.71
C LYS A 28 6.60 39.70 34.75
N LEU A 29 5.63 39.68 35.66
CA LEU A 29 4.65 38.60 35.79
C LEU A 29 3.74 38.52 34.55
N ILE A 30 3.23 39.65 34.05
CA ILE A 30 2.44 39.72 32.82
C ILE A 30 3.26 39.22 31.63
N ARG A 31 4.53 39.62 31.52
CA ARG A 31 5.43 39.13 30.47
C ARG A 31 5.64 37.62 30.57
N LEU A 32 5.85 37.07 31.76
CA LEU A 32 6.02 35.62 31.97
C LEU A 32 4.76 34.83 31.58
N LEU A 33 3.59 35.31 32.02
CA LEU A 33 2.29 34.69 31.69
C LEU A 33 2.00 34.78 30.18
N SER A 34 2.32 35.91 29.54
CA SER A 34 2.17 36.05 28.09
C SER A 34 3.13 35.14 27.31
N LEU A 35 4.37 34.97 27.80
CA LEU A 35 5.34 34.08 27.16
C LEU A 35 4.92 32.62 27.28
N GLY A 36 4.41 32.21 28.45
CA GLY A 36 3.86 30.86 28.67
C GLY A 36 2.66 30.57 27.77
N ALA A 37 1.74 31.54 27.62
CA ALA A 37 0.60 31.40 26.71
C ALA A 37 1.05 31.26 25.24
N ILE A 38 2.01 32.07 24.78
CA ILE A 38 2.55 31.99 23.42
C ILE A 38 3.17 30.61 23.16
N ILE A 39 3.94 30.06 24.11
CA ILE A 39 4.53 28.73 23.99
C ILE A 39 3.44 27.66 23.85
N ILE A 40 2.38 27.72 24.66
CA ILE A 40 1.25 26.78 24.56
C ILE A 40 0.57 26.88 23.19
N PHE A 41 0.34 28.09 22.68
CA PHE A 41 -0.25 28.29 21.35
C PHE A 41 0.64 27.75 20.21
N ILE A 42 1.97 27.88 20.32
CA ILE A 42 2.90 27.30 19.35
C ILE A 42 2.83 25.77 19.39
N PHE A 43 2.82 25.17 20.58
CA PHE A 43 2.69 23.72 20.73
C PHE A 43 1.36 23.19 20.21
N LEU A 44 0.24 23.85 20.55
CA LEU A 44 -1.08 23.47 20.05
C LEU A 44 -1.16 23.62 18.53
N GLY A 45 -0.61 24.71 17.99
CA GLY A 45 -0.54 24.96 16.55
C GLY A 45 0.29 23.90 15.83
N ALA A 46 1.42 23.47 16.39
CA ALA A 46 2.24 22.40 15.85
C ALA A 46 1.51 21.04 15.87
N ILE A 47 0.81 20.73 16.95
CA ILE A 47 -0.01 19.50 17.06
C ILE A 47 -1.15 19.51 16.04
N ILE A 48 -1.84 20.64 15.86
CA ILE A 48 -2.89 20.79 14.85
C ILE A 48 -2.31 20.67 13.44
N LEU A 49 -1.13 21.24 13.16
CA LEU A 49 -0.46 21.07 11.87
C LEU A 49 -0.09 19.61 11.61
N MET A 50 0.44 18.89 12.62
CA MET A 50 0.76 17.46 12.49
C MET A 50 -0.50 16.61 12.26
N MET A 51 -1.61 16.92 12.95
CA MET A 51 -2.88 16.22 12.74
C MET A 51 -3.54 16.57 11.40
N ALA A 52 -3.40 17.82 10.92
CA ALA A 52 -3.94 18.26 9.62
C ALA A 52 -3.14 17.72 8.42
N ALA A 53 -1.89 17.32 8.64
CA ALA A 53 -1.04 16.68 7.63
C ALA A 53 -1.26 15.16 7.52
N TRP A 54 -2.26 14.61 8.21
CA TRP A 54 -2.68 13.21 8.07
C TRP A 54 -3.27 13.00 6.67
N GLY A 55 -2.59 12.22 5.83
CA GLY A 55 -3.09 11.79 4.53
C GLY A 55 -3.72 10.41 4.60
N THR A 56 -4.65 10.11 3.70
CA THR A 56 -5.09 8.74 3.41
C THR A 56 -4.48 8.32 2.08
N ALA A 57 -3.78 7.20 2.06
CA ALA A 57 -3.36 6.55 0.82
C ALA A 57 -4.24 5.33 0.56
N GLU A 58 -4.49 5.06 -0.71
CA GLU A 58 -5.12 3.83 -1.18
C GLU A 58 -4.05 2.99 -1.85
N SER A 59 -4.09 1.68 -1.60
CA SER A 59 -3.36 0.69 -2.39
C SER A 59 -4.38 -0.25 -3.00
N HIS A 60 -4.15 -0.58 -4.26
CA HIS A 60 -5.03 -1.43 -5.04
C HIS A 60 -4.32 -2.76 -5.28
N THR A 61 -5.08 -3.82 -5.43
CA THR A 61 -4.52 -5.13 -5.76
C THR A 61 -5.42 -5.79 -6.77
N ILE A 62 -4.88 -6.08 -7.94
CA ILE A 62 -5.54 -6.90 -8.97
C ILE A 62 -5.39 -8.35 -8.53
N PHE A 63 -6.47 -9.11 -8.47
CA PHE A 63 -6.42 -10.50 -8.00
C PHE A 63 -7.38 -11.40 -8.78
N HIS A 64 -7.13 -12.71 -8.73
CA HIS A 64 -8.05 -13.73 -9.22
C HIS A 64 -8.48 -14.57 -8.01
N LYS A 65 -9.77 -14.53 -7.67
CA LYS A 65 -10.29 -15.12 -6.42
C LYS A 65 -9.97 -16.62 -6.29
N PRO A 66 -10.19 -17.48 -7.32
CA PRO A 66 -9.80 -18.88 -7.23
C PRO A 66 -8.29 -19.11 -7.05
N SER A 67 -7.43 -18.24 -7.59
CA SER A 67 -5.97 -18.33 -7.33
C SER A 67 -5.66 -18.02 -5.88
N GLU A 68 -6.21 -16.93 -5.33
CA GLU A 68 -5.99 -16.57 -3.92
C GLU A 68 -6.46 -17.68 -3.00
N ASP A 69 -7.64 -18.27 -3.27
CA ASP A 69 -8.19 -19.34 -2.44
C ASP A 69 -7.27 -20.57 -2.45
N PHE A 70 -6.76 -20.96 -3.63
CA PHE A 70 -5.78 -22.05 -3.77
C PHE A 70 -4.47 -21.78 -3.02
N LEU A 71 -3.98 -20.53 -3.01
CA LEU A 71 -2.72 -20.14 -2.38
C LEU A 71 -2.84 -19.81 -0.89
N SER A 72 -4.07 -19.55 -0.40
CA SER A 72 -4.32 -19.18 1.00
C SER A 72 -4.26 -20.38 1.96
N GLU A 73 -4.45 -21.59 1.43
CA GLU A 73 -4.33 -22.84 2.17
C GLU A 73 -2.98 -23.51 1.85
N GLU A 74 -2.52 -24.39 2.74
CA GLU A 74 -1.46 -25.32 2.39
C GLU A 74 -1.93 -26.15 1.18
N ILE A 75 -1.22 -26.05 0.05
CA ILE A 75 -1.62 -26.69 -1.21
C ILE A 75 -1.57 -28.20 -1.04
N LYS A 76 -2.69 -28.86 -0.73
CA LYS A 76 -2.70 -30.32 -0.48
C LYS A 76 -2.63 -31.16 -1.75
N SER A 77 -3.20 -30.66 -2.84
CA SER A 77 -3.28 -31.38 -4.11
C SER A 77 -3.62 -30.45 -5.28
N ILE A 78 -3.34 -30.91 -6.49
CA ILE A 78 -3.76 -30.25 -7.73
C ILE A 78 -5.28 -30.47 -7.95
N PRO A 79 -6.09 -29.41 -8.10
CA PRO A 79 -7.53 -29.54 -8.33
C PRO A 79 -7.84 -30.06 -9.75
N LYS A 80 -8.12 -31.35 -9.90
CA LYS A 80 -8.27 -31.97 -11.23
C LYS A 80 -9.47 -31.47 -12.05
N ASP A 81 -10.56 -31.13 -11.37
CA ASP A 81 -11.82 -30.71 -12.02
C ASP A 81 -11.95 -29.18 -12.15
N SER A 82 -10.84 -28.45 -12.01
CA SER A 82 -10.83 -26.98 -12.12
C SER A 82 -10.72 -26.53 -13.58
N PRO A 83 -11.42 -25.46 -14.00
CA PRO A 83 -11.22 -24.86 -15.32
C PRO A 83 -9.82 -24.26 -15.52
N PHE A 84 -9.05 -24.11 -14.43
CA PHE A 84 -7.67 -23.62 -14.45
C PHE A 84 -6.65 -24.78 -14.45
N THR A 85 -7.12 -26.03 -14.52
CA THR A 85 -6.27 -27.21 -14.66
C THR A 85 -6.32 -27.71 -16.09
N VAL A 86 -5.16 -27.87 -16.69
CA VAL A 86 -5.00 -28.48 -18.01
C VAL A 86 -4.10 -29.70 -17.85
N GLU A 87 -4.60 -30.85 -18.30
CA GLU A 87 -3.97 -32.18 -18.12
C GLU A 87 -3.74 -32.46 -16.63
N ASP A 88 -2.57 -32.10 -16.08
CA ASP A 88 -2.18 -32.27 -14.67
C ASP A 88 -1.56 -31.01 -14.05
N ILE A 89 -1.77 -29.85 -14.68
CA ILE A 89 -1.13 -28.58 -14.35
C ILE A 89 -2.19 -27.56 -13.98
N TYR A 90 -2.16 -27.07 -12.75
CA TYR A 90 -3.01 -25.98 -12.29
C TYR A 90 -2.30 -24.64 -12.48
N PHE A 91 -2.97 -23.70 -13.14
CA PHE A 91 -2.47 -22.36 -13.39
C PHE A 91 -3.11 -21.37 -12.43
N ALA A 92 -2.29 -20.54 -11.79
CA ALA A 92 -2.70 -19.49 -10.87
C ALA A 92 -2.13 -18.14 -11.31
N ILE A 93 -2.92 -17.10 -11.09
CA ILE A 93 -2.55 -15.70 -11.32
C ILE A 93 -2.34 -14.99 -9.98
N VAL A 94 -1.21 -14.32 -9.85
CA VAL A 94 -0.83 -13.55 -8.65
C VAL A 94 -0.63 -12.08 -9.03
N GLY A 95 -1.40 -11.19 -8.42
CA GLY A 95 -1.14 -9.76 -8.49
C GLY A 95 -0.13 -9.33 -7.43
N LYS A 96 0.87 -8.56 -7.83
CA LYS A 96 1.85 -7.94 -6.92
C LYS A 96 1.84 -6.43 -7.12
N GLU A 97 1.85 -5.68 -6.02
CA GLU A 97 2.08 -4.23 -6.05
C GLU A 97 3.58 -4.00 -6.29
N ALA A 98 3.91 -3.19 -7.30
CA ALA A 98 5.29 -2.78 -7.56
C ALA A 98 5.61 -1.51 -6.77
N ASP A 99 4.79 -0.49 -7.01
CA ASP A 99 4.75 0.83 -6.38
C ASP A 99 3.27 1.23 -6.19
N HIS A 100 2.97 2.41 -5.65
CA HIS A 100 1.59 2.86 -5.39
C HIS A 100 0.62 2.77 -6.59
N ASP A 101 1.12 2.95 -7.82
CA ASP A 101 0.30 2.98 -9.03
C ASP A 101 0.65 1.87 -10.05
N GLU A 102 1.81 1.23 -9.91
CA GLU A 102 2.29 0.19 -10.84
C GLU A 102 2.06 -1.20 -10.25
N HIS A 103 1.46 -2.09 -11.03
CA HIS A 103 1.11 -3.44 -10.60
C HIS A 103 1.70 -4.47 -11.55
N TYR A 104 1.99 -5.65 -11.02
CA TYR A 104 2.41 -6.80 -11.82
C TYR A 104 1.38 -7.91 -11.75
N ILE A 105 1.16 -8.57 -12.89
CA ILE A 105 0.41 -9.81 -12.97
C ILE A 105 1.39 -10.93 -13.30
N TRP A 106 1.51 -11.89 -12.40
CA TRP A 106 2.40 -13.04 -12.48
C TRP A 106 1.62 -14.32 -12.73
N LEU A 107 2.25 -15.25 -13.43
CA LEU A 107 1.77 -16.61 -13.62
C LEU A 107 2.55 -17.57 -12.73
N ASP A 108 1.81 -18.32 -11.93
CA ASP A 108 2.29 -19.52 -11.26
C ASP A 108 1.61 -20.75 -11.87
N ALA A 109 2.34 -21.86 -11.91
CA ALA A 109 1.85 -23.13 -12.41
C ALA A 109 2.31 -24.26 -11.49
N TYR A 110 1.41 -25.20 -11.20
CA TYR A 110 1.59 -26.23 -10.19
C TYR A 110 1.26 -27.61 -10.76
N THR A 111 2.06 -28.61 -10.41
CA THR A 111 1.84 -30.00 -10.84
C THR A 111 2.31 -30.98 -9.78
N SER A 112 1.80 -32.20 -9.82
CA SER A 112 2.38 -33.33 -9.06
C SER A 112 3.59 -33.98 -9.75
N SER A 113 3.84 -33.63 -11.01
CA SER A 113 4.85 -34.25 -11.87
C SER A 113 6.14 -33.40 -11.92
N LYS A 114 7.24 -33.91 -11.38
CA LYS A 114 8.52 -33.18 -11.40
C LYS A 114 9.01 -32.93 -12.83
N ASN A 115 9.57 -31.74 -13.06
CA ASN A 115 10.20 -31.31 -14.33
C ASN A 115 9.22 -31.27 -15.51
N ARG A 116 7.95 -31.00 -15.24
CA ARG A 116 6.96 -30.75 -16.30
C ARG A 116 7.34 -29.47 -17.05
N GLU A 117 7.27 -29.49 -18.37
CA GLU A 117 7.53 -28.32 -19.21
C GLU A 117 6.23 -27.80 -19.83
N ILE A 118 6.12 -26.48 -19.95
CA ILE A 118 4.98 -25.78 -20.54
C ILE A 118 5.55 -24.67 -21.43
N ASP A 119 5.04 -24.52 -22.65
CA ASP A 119 5.35 -23.33 -23.44
C ASP A 119 4.25 -22.29 -23.23
N ILE A 120 4.64 -21.10 -22.79
CA ILE A 120 3.78 -19.93 -22.66
C ILE A 120 3.80 -19.19 -23.99
N LEU A 121 2.68 -19.21 -24.69
CA LEU A 121 2.60 -18.66 -26.05
C LEU A 121 2.31 -17.16 -25.99
N LYS A 122 1.21 -16.79 -25.34
CA LYS A 122 0.75 -15.41 -25.20
C LYS A 122 -0.21 -15.21 -24.04
N SER A 123 -0.41 -13.96 -23.65
CA SER A 123 -1.47 -13.53 -22.74
C SER A 123 -2.18 -12.29 -23.26
N SER A 124 -3.48 -12.19 -23.00
CA SER A 124 -4.29 -11.01 -23.33
C SER A 124 -4.99 -10.52 -22.07
N LEU A 125 -4.85 -9.23 -21.77
CA LEU A 125 -5.53 -8.56 -20.66
C LEU A 125 -6.63 -7.68 -21.22
N ILE A 126 -7.87 -7.98 -20.85
CA ILE A 126 -9.06 -7.28 -21.30
C ILE A 126 -9.62 -6.50 -20.11
N VAL A 127 -9.75 -5.18 -20.27
CA VAL A 127 -10.29 -4.26 -19.26
C VAL A 127 -11.24 -3.31 -19.98
N GLY A 128 -12.55 -3.57 -19.90
CA GLY A 128 -13.53 -2.83 -20.69
C GLY A 128 -13.26 -3.00 -22.20
N GLU A 129 -13.04 -1.90 -22.90
CA GLU A 129 -12.69 -1.90 -24.34
C GLU A 129 -11.19 -2.08 -24.60
N THR A 130 -10.35 -1.92 -23.57
CA THR A 130 -8.89 -2.06 -23.70
C THR A 130 -8.51 -3.53 -23.78
N ASN A 131 -7.70 -3.89 -24.77
CA ASN A 131 -7.09 -5.21 -24.90
C ASN A 131 -5.57 -5.07 -25.08
N ILE A 132 -4.80 -5.58 -24.12
CA ILE A 132 -3.34 -5.58 -24.13
C ILE A 132 -2.86 -7.01 -24.34
N GLU A 133 -2.16 -7.28 -25.44
CA GLU A 133 -1.61 -8.61 -25.74
C GLU A 133 -0.09 -8.62 -25.58
N ASN A 134 0.43 -9.64 -24.88
CA ASN A 134 1.85 -9.96 -24.80
C ASN A 134 2.08 -11.34 -25.43
N LYS A 135 3.11 -11.45 -26.28
CA LYS A 135 3.58 -12.72 -26.86
C LYS A 135 4.93 -13.06 -26.25
N PHE A 136 5.10 -14.30 -25.83
CA PHE A 136 6.32 -14.75 -25.16
C PHE A 136 7.03 -15.80 -25.99
N ASN A 137 6.34 -16.90 -26.33
CA ASN A 137 6.95 -18.11 -26.88
C ASN A 137 8.12 -18.61 -26.01
N GLU A 138 7.90 -18.65 -24.70
CA GLU A 138 8.89 -19.04 -23.71
C GLU A 138 8.49 -20.33 -23.01
N LYS A 139 9.48 -21.16 -22.68
CA LYS A 139 9.27 -22.42 -21.98
C LYS A 139 9.55 -22.26 -20.49
N ILE A 140 8.64 -22.71 -19.65
CA ILE A 140 8.81 -22.79 -18.19
C ILE A 140 8.89 -24.25 -17.73
N SER A 141 9.67 -24.49 -16.68
CA SER A 141 9.83 -25.81 -16.07
C SER A 141 9.31 -25.84 -14.63
N LEU A 142 8.45 -26.80 -14.33
CA LEU A 142 7.87 -27.02 -12.99
C LEU A 142 8.77 -27.99 -12.21
N SER A 143 9.82 -27.45 -11.61
CA SER A 143 10.88 -28.22 -10.96
C SER A 143 11.12 -27.82 -9.49
N THR A 144 10.57 -26.69 -9.06
CA THR A 144 10.74 -26.16 -7.70
C THR A 144 9.73 -26.82 -6.78
N LYS A 145 10.19 -27.54 -5.75
CA LYS A 145 9.28 -28.18 -4.79
C LYS A 145 8.59 -27.10 -3.94
N THR A 146 7.29 -27.24 -3.69
CA THR A 146 6.59 -26.43 -2.68
C THR A 146 6.80 -27.00 -1.28
N ASP A 147 6.25 -26.34 -0.26
CA ASP A 147 6.29 -26.86 1.13
C ASP A 147 5.50 -28.17 1.27
N THR A 148 4.53 -28.42 0.40
CA THR A 148 3.77 -29.67 0.34
C THR A 148 4.59 -30.78 -0.34
N GLU A 149 4.59 -31.98 0.23
CA GLU A 149 5.13 -33.16 -0.44
C GLU A 149 4.50 -33.38 -1.82
N ASN A 150 5.34 -33.57 -2.83
CA ASN A 150 4.98 -33.95 -4.20
C ASN A 150 4.23 -32.90 -5.03
N ILE A 151 4.29 -31.62 -4.67
CA ILE A 151 3.86 -30.53 -5.56
C ILE A 151 5.08 -29.75 -6.03
N TYR A 152 5.15 -29.52 -7.34
CA TYR A 152 6.20 -28.77 -8.00
C TYR A 152 5.60 -27.56 -8.71
N GLN A 153 6.35 -26.46 -8.71
CA GLN A 153 6.01 -25.20 -9.32
C GLN A 153 7.14 -24.67 -10.20
N ASN A 154 6.82 -23.69 -11.03
CA ASN A 154 7.79 -22.82 -11.67
C ASN A 154 8.60 -22.08 -10.59
N SER A 155 9.83 -21.61 -10.89
CA SER A 155 10.66 -20.96 -9.85
C SER A 155 9.95 -19.73 -9.26
N TRP A 156 10.25 -19.37 -8.00
CA TRP A 156 9.67 -18.16 -7.41
C TRP A 156 10.00 -16.96 -8.28
N ASP A 157 8.99 -16.13 -8.59
CA ASP A 157 9.07 -14.99 -9.53
C ASP A 157 9.37 -15.36 -10.99
N SER A 158 8.79 -16.44 -11.53
CA SER A 158 9.30 -16.95 -12.82
C SER A 158 8.57 -16.55 -14.08
N PHE A 159 7.35 -16.00 -14.02
CA PHE A 159 6.73 -15.53 -15.25
C PHE A 159 5.82 -14.32 -15.07
N LYS A 160 6.38 -13.13 -15.27
CA LYS A 160 5.63 -11.88 -15.29
C LYS A 160 4.86 -11.78 -16.62
N LEU A 161 3.54 -11.85 -16.56
CA LEU A 161 2.68 -11.69 -17.73
C LEU A 161 2.52 -10.22 -18.11
N PHE A 162 2.32 -9.34 -17.13
CA PHE A 162 2.07 -7.93 -17.38
C PHE A 162 2.74 -7.03 -16.35
N THR A 163 3.12 -5.84 -16.83
CA THR A 163 3.35 -4.64 -16.03
C THR A 163 2.22 -3.68 -16.34
N ILE A 164 1.45 -3.33 -15.31
CA ILE A 164 0.24 -2.52 -15.41
C ILE A 164 0.60 -1.11 -14.98
N ASP A 165 0.57 -0.20 -15.94
CA ASP A 165 0.88 1.20 -15.70
C ASP A 165 -0.25 1.92 -14.93
N PRO A 166 0.01 3.11 -14.37
CA PRO A 166 -0.99 3.87 -13.62
C PRO A 166 -2.27 4.18 -14.40
N ALA A 167 -2.19 4.33 -15.73
CA ALA A 167 -3.35 4.63 -16.57
C ALA A 167 -4.28 3.41 -16.67
N THR A 168 -3.70 2.23 -16.86
CA THR A 168 -4.39 0.95 -16.90
C THR A 168 -4.94 0.59 -15.52
N THR A 169 -4.20 0.85 -14.44
CA THR A 169 -4.70 0.71 -13.05
C THR A 169 -5.96 1.56 -12.84
N LYS A 170 -5.97 2.81 -13.30
CA LYS A 170 -7.17 3.66 -13.22
C LYS A 170 -8.34 3.09 -14.03
N GLN A 171 -8.10 2.48 -15.18
CA GLN A 171 -9.14 1.79 -15.93
C GLN A 171 -9.69 0.62 -15.11
N PHE A 172 -8.83 -0.23 -14.54
CA PHE A 172 -9.25 -1.32 -13.65
C PHE A 172 -10.17 -0.86 -12.52
N LEU A 173 -9.94 0.33 -11.95
CA LEU A 173 -10.74 0.88 -10.86
C LEU A 173 -12.08 1.47 -11.31
N ASN A 174 -12.08 2.14 -12.46
CA ASN A 174 -13.24 2.88 -12.95
C ASN A 174 -14.21 2.02 -13.78
N GLU A 175 -13.73 0.91 -14.34
CA GLU A 175 -14.54 0.09 -15.23
C GLU A 175 -15.54 -0.77 -14.44
N THR A 176 -16.82 -0.69 -14.78
CA THR A 176 -17.86 -1.61 -14.28
C THR A 176 -18.02 -2.85 -15.18
N GLY A 177 -17.20 -2.98 -16.22
CA GLY A 177 -17.25 -4.04 -17.23
C GLY A 177 -16.37 -5.25 -16.92
N GLU A 178 -16.20 -6.12 -17.92
CA GLU A 178 -15.38 -7.32 -17.80
C GLU A 178 -13.90 -7.01 -17.61
N ARG A 179 -13.28 -7.73 -16.69
CA ARG A 179 -11.84 -7.72 -16.43
C ARG A 179 -11.36 -9.16 -16.53
N LYS A 180 -10.63 -9.48 -17.59
CA LYS A 180 -10.24 -10.86 -17.89
C LYS A 180 -8.79 -10.95 -18.32
N LEU A 181 -8.12 -12.01 -17.90
CA LEU A 181 -6.84 -12.43 -18.45
C LEU A 181 -7.04 -13.73 -19.19
N ILE A 182 -6.64 -13.78 -20.45
CA ILE A 182 -6.66 -14.99 -21.28
C ILE A 182 -5.21 -15.43 -21.47
N LEU A 183 -4.88 -16.64 -21.07
CA LEU A 183 -3.56 -17.24 -21.20
C LEU A 183 -3.62 -18.37 -22.25
N SER A 184 -2.73 -18.33 -23.24
CA SER A 184 -2.55 -19.41 -24.21
C SER A 184 -1.25 -20.16 -23.93
N VAL A 185 -1.34 -21.47 -23.77
CA VAL A 185 -0.22 -22.36 -23.42
C VAL A 185 -0.17 -23.58 -24.32
N LEU A 186 1.02 -24.14 -24.50
CA LEU A 186 1.24 -25.45 -25.13
C LEU A 186 1.66 -26.45 -24.04
N VAL A 187 0.90 -27.52 -23.89
CA VAL A 187 1.19 -28.63 -22.98
C VAL A 187 1.18 -29.93 -23.80
N ASP A 188 2.29 -30.67 -23.78
CA ASP A 188 2.48 -31.89 -24.58
C ASP A 188 2.11 -31.75 -26.07
N GLY A 189 2.44 -30.60 -26.67
CA GLY A 189 2.17 -30.32 -28.07
C GLY A 189 0.71 -29.99 -28.41
N LYS A 190 -0.16 -29.83 -27.40
CA LYS A 190 -1.53 -29.35 -27.57
C LYS A 190 -1.68 -27.95 -27.01
N GLU A 191 -2.36 -27.08 -27.77
CA GLU A 191 -2.62 -25.71 -27.35
C GLU A 191 -3.90 -25.63 -26.51
N PHE A 192 -3.84 -24.88 -25.42
CA PHE A 192 -4.95 -24.63 -24.51
C PHE A 192 -5.07 -23.13 -24.24
N SER A 193 -6.30 -22.69 -23.97
CA SER A 193 -6.61 -21.33 -23.57
C SER A 193 -7.33 -21.35 -22.23
N ILE A 194 -6.83 -20.57 -21.28
CA ILE A 194 -7.38 -20.47 -19.91
C ILE A 194 -7.79 -19.03 -19.69
N THR A 195 -9.01 -18.81 -19.19
CA THR A 195 -9.57 -17.48 -18.93
C THR A 195 -9.73 -17.28 -17.44
N PHE A 196 -9.13 -16.21 -16.92
CA PHE A 196 -9.17 -15.79 -15.52
C PHE A 196 -10.00 -14.51 -15.40
N GLU A 197 -11.00 -14.50 -14.52
CA GLU A 197 -11.80 -13.30 -14.22
C GLU A 197 -11.14 -12.52 -13.08
N LEU A 198 -10.70 -11.30 -13.37
CA LEU A 198 -9.91 -10.50 -12.46
C LEU A 198 -10.77 -9.51 -11.67
N ASP A 199 -10.47 -9.37 -10.39
CA ASP A 199 -11.07 -8.39 -9.50
C ASP A 199 -10.03 -7.41 -8.97
N VAL A 200 -10.51 -6.31 -8.39
CA VAL A 200 -9.66 -5.31 -7.74
C VAL A 200 -10.09 -5.14 -6.30
N ARG A 201 -9.14 -5.24 -5.38
CA ARG A 201 -9.33 -4.98 -3.95
C ARG A 201 -8.63 -3.67 -3.61
N THR A 202 -9.35 -2.73 -3.00
CA THR A 202 -8.80 -1.47 -2.48
C THR A 202 -8.59 -1.59 -0.97
N LYS A 203 -7.40 -1.23 -0.50
CA LYS A 203 -7.09 -1.08 0.92
C LYS A 203 -6.68 0.36 1.20
N THR A 204 -7.27 0.96 2.23
CA THR A 204 -6.96 2.33 2.65
C THR A 204 -6.04 2.29 3.86
N TYR A 205 -4.96 3.08 3.80
CA TYR A 205 -4.01 3.21 4.89
C TYR A 205 -3.84 4.68 5.28
N THR A 206 -3.55 4.89 6.56
CA THR A 206 -3.16 6.19 7.09
C THR A 206 -1.69 6.45 6.76
N VAL A 207 -1.41 7.60 6.15
CA VAL A 207 -0.05 8.07 5.92
C VAL A 207 0.27 9.17 6.92
N PHE A 208 1.30 8.91 7.73
CA PHE A 208 1.89 9.93 8.58
C PHE A 208 2.87 10.78 7.76
N PRO A 209 2.84 12.11 7.89
CA PRO A 209 3.82 12.98 7.23
C PRO A 209 5.24 12.61 7.70
N THR A 210 6.17 12.50 6.73
CA THR A 210 7.60 12.22 6.96
C THR A 210 8.40 13.48 7.19
#